data_AF-A0A645EII9-F1
#
_entry.id   AF-A0A645EII9-F1
#
_cell.length_a   1.000
_cell.length_b   1.000
_cell.length_c   1.000
_cell.angle_alpha   90.00
_cell.angle_beta   90.00
_cell.angle_gamma   90.00
#
_symmetry.space_group_name_H-M   'P 1'
#
loop_
_entity.id
_entity.type
_entity.pdbx_description
1 polymer ?
#
loop_
_entity_poly.entity_id
_entity_poly.type
_entity_poly.pdbx_seq_one_letter_code
_entity_poly.pdbx_strand_id
1 'polypeptide(L)'
;MIGEWCNLGADTNSSNLKNNYAEVKLWNYRTKRFANTGLQFAGVIMGDHSKTAINTQLNTGTVVGVAANIFKSGFPPNLIENFSWGGMKGDEKFKLEKAYEVAEKAMARRKVPFTEMDRIILKYIYQNL
;
A
#
# COMPACT_ATOMS: atom_id res chain seq x y z
N MET A 1 -7.33 5.25 5.39
CA MET A 1 -6.61 6.38 4.77
C MET A 1 -5.96 5.87 3.50
N ILE A 2 -6.15 6.56 2.37
CA ILE A 2 -5.59 6.16 1.08
C ILE A 2 -4.73 7.31 0.55
N GLY A 3 -3.49 7.00 0.18
CA GLY A 3 -2.55 7.95 -0.41
C GLY A 3 -2.91 8.36 -1.83
N GLU A 4 -2.06 9.20 -2.40
CA GLU A 4 -2.27 9.74 -3.74
C GLU A 4 -1.96 8.70 -4.83
N TRP A 5 -2.58 8.87 -6.00
CA TRP A 5 -2.32 8.05 -7.19
C TRP A 5 -2.51 6.53 -7.00
N CYS A 6 -3.24 6.14 -5.95
CA CYS A 6 -3.64 4.76 -5.76
C CYS A 6 -4.63 4.32 -6.84
N ASN A 7 -4.57 3.05 -7.22
CA ASN A 7 -5.56 2.42 -8.09
C ASN A 7 -6.26 1.29 -7.33
N LEU A 8 -7.58 1.40 -7.17
CA LEU A 8 -8.37 0.36 -6.54
C LEU A 8 -9.08 -0.44 -7.62
N GLY A 9 -8.69 -1.71 -7.78
CA GLY A 9 -9.40 -2.63 -8.66
C GLY A 9 -10.87 -2.74 -8.26
N ALA A 10 -11.73 -3.00 -9.24
CA ALA A 10 -13.17 -3.18 -9.01
C ALA A 10 -13.40 -4.20 -7.90
N ASP A 11 -14.33 -3.90 -6.99
CA ASP A 11 -14.63 -4.75 -5.83
C ASP A 11 -13.42 -4.96 -4.89
N THR A 12 -12.58 -3.93 -4.71
CA THR A 12 -11.61 -3.93 -3.61
C THR A 12 -12.35 -3.71 -2.30
N ASN A 13 -12.18 -4.65 -1.38
CA ASN A 13 -12.84 -4.67 -0.09
C ASN A 13 -11.83 -4.42 1.05
N SER A 14 -12.24 -3.71 2.09
CA SER A 14 -11.44 -3.51 3.31
C SER A 14 -12.32 -3.64 4.54
N SER A 15 -11.96 -4.53 5.46
CA SER A 15 -12.57 -4.57 6.78
C SER A 15 -11.95 -3.50 7.69
N ASN A 16 -12.75 -2.89 8.56
CA ASN A 16 -12.29 -1.95 9.59
C ASN A 16 -12.53 -2.45 11.02
N LEU A 17 -13.20 -3.59 11.21
CA LEU A 17 -13.52 -4.18 12.50
C LEU A 17 -12.97 -5.61 12.55
N LYS A 18 -12.39 -6.02 13.66
CA LYS A 18 -12.00 -7.43 13.87
C LYS A 18 -13.22 -8.25 14.25
N ASN A 19 -13.31 -9.50 13.78
CA ASN A 19 -14.42 -10.41 14.09
C ASN A 19 -14.59 -10.69 15.59
N ASN A 20 -13.55 -10.48 16.39
CA ASN A 20 -13.57 -10.63 17.84
C ASN A 20 -13.76 -9.30 18.60
N TYR A 21 -14.09 -8.20 17.91
CA TYR A 21 -14.31 -6.87 18.50
C TYR A 21 -13.13 -6.27 19.28
N ALA A 22 -11.95 -6.89 19.23
CA ALA A 22 -10.75 -6.39 19.88
C ALA A 22 -10.20 -5.15 19.18
N GLU A 23 -9.41 -4.36 19.90
CA GLU A 23 -8.73 -3.19 19.34
C GLU A 23 -7.84 -3.56 18.15
N VAL A 24 -7.84 -2.70 17.13
CA VAL A 24 -7.07 -2.88 15.91
C VAL A 24 -5.60 -2.59 16.15
N LYS A 25 -4.74 -3.34 15.48
CA LYS A 25 -3.29 -3.09 15.49
C LYS A 25 -2.85 -2.70 14.08
N LEU A 26 -1.97 -1.72 13.97
CA LEU A 26 -1.37 -1.29 12.71
C LEU A 26 0.14 -1.48 12.76
N TRP A 27 0.77 -1.69 11.60
CA TRP A 27 2.22 -1.72 11.52
C TRP A 27 2.82 -0.35 11.88
N ASN A 28 3.77 -0.34 12.82
CA ASN A 28 4.48 0.86 13.22
C ASN A 28 5.91 0.83 12.66
N TYR A 29 6.19 1.68 11.67
CA TYR A 29 7.49 1.74 10.98
C TYR A 29 8.66 2.09 11.90
N ARG A 30 8.45 2.90 12.95
CA ARG A 30 9.50 3.28 13.91
C ARG A 30 9.95 2.09 14.78
N THR A 31 9.01 1.27 15.23
CA THR A 31 9.27 0.15 16.15
C THR A 31 9.35 -1.20 15.46
N LYS A 32 9.06 -1.27 14.15
CA LYS A 32 9.03 -2.48 13.32
C LYS A 32 8.20 -3.60 13.95
N ARG A 33 7.03 -3.23 14.50
CA ARG A 33 6.05 -4.16 15.07
C ARG A 33 4.63 -3.64 14.90
N PHE A 34 3.66 -4.53 15.01
CA PHE A 34 2.25 -4.15 15.12
C PHE A 34 2.00 -3.50 16.48
N ALA A 35 1.56 -2.24 16.46
CA ALA A 35 1.21 -1.46 17.64
C ALA A 35 -0.31 -1.34 17.75
N ASN A 36 -0.81 -1.32 18.98
CA ASN A 36 -2.22 -1.08 19.24
C ASN A 36 -2.57 0.36 18.87
N THR A 37 -3.71 0.56 18.21
CA THR A 37 -4.22 1.89 17.87
C THR A 37 -5.07 2.48 19.00
N GLY A 38 -5.58 1.66 19.92
CA GLY A 38 -6.60 2.06 20.89
C GLY A 38 -7.99 2.27 20.25
N LEU A 39 -8.17 1.86 18.99
CA LEU A 39 -9.42 2.00 18.25
C LEU A 39 -10.02 0.62 17.98
N GLN A 40 -11.34 0.48 18.17
CA GLN A 40 -12.08 -0.70 17.74
C GLN A 40 -12.27 -0.73 16.21
N PHE A 41 -12.31 0.44 15.58
CA PHE A 41 -12.47 0.59 14.13
C PHE A 41 -11.23 1.23 13.49
N ALA A 42 -10.51 0.45 12.68
CA ALA A 42 -9.45 0.97 11.82
C ALA A 42 -9.27 0.03 10.61
N GLY A 43 -9.52 0.59 9.42
CA GLY A 43 -9.36 -0.12 8.15
C GLY A 43 -7.95 0.02 7.56
N VAL A 44 -7.87 -0.03 6.24
CA VAL A 44 -6.61 0.09 5.51
C VAL A 44 -5.94 1.47 5.67
N ILE A 45 -4.60 1.46 5.79
CA ILE A 45 -3.72 2.58 5.47
C ILE A 45 -2.91 2.22 4.24
N MET A 46 -3.01 3.02 3.18
CA MET A 46 -2.37 2.71 1.89
C MET A 46 -1.48 3.85 1.44
N GLY A 47 -0.20 3.54 1.18
CA GLY A 47 0.78 4.49 0.65
C GLY A 47 0.55 4.81 -0.82
N ASP A 48 1.15 5.91 -1.25
CA ASP A 48 0.96 6.48 -2.58
C ASP A 48 1.34 5.51 -3.70
N HIS A 49 0.72 5.69 -4.86
CA HIS A 49 0.95 4.91 -6.09
C HIS A 49 0.68 3.40 -5.97
N SER A 50 0.10 2.92 -4.87
CA SER A 50 -0.19 1.50 -4.69
C SER A 50 -1.46 1.06 -5.44
N LYS A 51 -1.54 -0.23 -5.76
CA LYS A 51 -2.57 -0.77 -6.66
C LYS A 51 -3.11 -2.10 -6.15
N THR A 52 -4.42 -2.24 -6.17
CA THR A 52 -5.10 -3.51 -5.95
C THR A 52 -5.64 -4.07 -7.26
N ALA A 53 -5.65 -5.39 -7.39
CA ALA A 53 -6.39 -6.08 -8.43
C ALA A 53 -7.89 -6.08 -8.12
N ILE A 54 -8.69 -6.54 -9.09
CA ILE A 54 -10.11 -6.80 -8.87
C ILE A 54 -10.31 -7.79 -7.71
N ASN A 55 -11.37 -7.62 -6.93
CA ASN A 55 -11.72 -8.50 -5.81
C ASN A 55 -10.60 -8.65 -4.76
N THR A 56 -9.76 -7.63 -4.58
CA THR A 56 -8.74 -7.64 -3.53
C THR A 56 -9.39 -7.46 -2.17
N GLN A 57 -9.10 -8.35 -1.22
CA GLN A 57 -9.72 -8.37 0.11
C GLN A 57 -8.68 -8.02 1.18
N LEU A 58 -8.73 -6.79 1.71
CA LEU A 58 -7.79 -6.27 2.70
C LEU A 58 -8.33 -6.48 4.11
N ASN A 59 -7.53 -7.13 4.95
CA ASN A 59 -7.84 -7.38 6.35
C ASN A 59 -7.90 -6.09 7.19
N THR A 60 -8.55 -6.19 8.36
CA THR A 60 -8.62 -5.10 9.34
C THR A 60 -7.24 -4.63 9.76
N GLY A 61 -6.98 -3.33 9.62
CA GLY A 61 -5.68 -2.75 9.94
C GLY A 61 -4.54 -3.13 8.99
N THR A 62 -4.84 -3.47 7.73
CA THR A 62 -3.78 -3.65 6.72
C THR A 62 -3.07 -2.33 6.43
N VAL A 63 -1.74 -2.36 6.51
CA VAL A 63 -0.85 -1.26 6.07
C VAL A 63 -0.22 -1.67 4.75
N VAL A 64 -0.46 -0.88 3.70
CA VAL A 64 0.09 -1.07 2.37
C VAL A 64 1.17 -0.03 2.13
N GLY A 65 2.38 -0.46 1.80
CA GLY A 65 3.50 0.41 1.46
C GLY A 65 3.27 1.22 0.18
N VAL A 66 4.25 2.07 -0.15
CA VAL A 66 4.25 2.90 -1.36
C VAL A 66 4.54 2.05 -2.59
N ALA A 67 3.88 2.34 -3.72
CA ALA A 67 4.05 1.69 -5.01
C ALA A 67 3.92 0.15 -4.99
N ALA A 68 3.18 -0.41 -4.03
CA ALA A 68 2.88 -1.83 -3.95
C ALA A 68 1.82 -2.22 -4.99
N ASN A 69 1.97 -3.38 -5.61
CA ASN A 69 1.01 -3.95 -6.55
C ASN A 69 0.50 -5.28 -5.97
N ILE A 70 -0.80 -5.35 -5.70
CA ILE A 70 -1.45 -6.45 -5.01
C ILE A 70 -2.34 -7.16 -6.02
N PHE A 71 -1.88 -8.28 -6.57
CA PHE A 71 -2.58 -8.99 -7.64
C PHE A 71 -2.61 -10.50 -7.48
N LYS A 72 -1.89 -11.05 -6.49
CA LYS A 72 -1.99 -12.47 -6.17
C LYS A 72 -3.32 -12.76 -5.48
N SER A 73 -3.81 -13.98 -5.67
CA SER A 73 -5.05 -14.44 -5.05
C SER A 73 -4.88 -14.68 -3.53
N GLY A 74 -6.02 -14.66 -2.82
CA GLY A 74 -6.07 -14.86 -1.38
C GLY A 74 -6.09 -13.56 -0.59
N PHE A 75 -5.97 -13.68 0.74
CA PHE A 75 -5.92 -12.54 1.65
C PHE A 75 -4.47 -12.06 1.82
N PRO A 76 -4.15 -10.82 1.44
CA PRO A 76 -2.85 -10.23 1.72
C PRO A 76 -2.57 -10.13 3.23
N PRO A 77 -1.30 -10.13 3.64
CA PRO A 77 -0.91 -9.89 5.03
C PRO A 77 -1.33 -8.47 5.50
N ASN A 78 -1.40 -8.28 6.82
CA ASN A 78 -1.67 -6.96 7.42
C ASN A 78 -0.53 -5.94 7.23
N LEU A 79 0.61 -6.35 6.69
CA LEU A 79 1.67 -5.47 6.21
C LEU A 79 2.07 -5.91 4.81
N ILE A 80 1.92 -5.01 3.85
CA ILE A 80 2.40 -5.18 2.48
C ILE A 80 3.54 -4.19 2.29
N GLU A 81 4.72 -4.70 1.89
CA GLU A 81 5.95 -3.92 1.82
C GLU A 81 5.91 -2.86 0.70
N ASN A 82 6.76 -1.84 0.86
CA ASN A 82 6.99 -0.85 -0.18
C ASN A 82 7.47 -1.56 -1.45
N PHE A 83 6.91 -1.16 -2.59
CA PHE A 83 7.20 -1.73 -3.89
C PHE A 83 6.95 -3.25 -3.96
N SER A 84 6.05 -3.84 -3.17
CA SER A 84 5.71 -5.27 -3.36
C SER A 84 5.17 -5.53 -4.78
N TRP A 85 5.60 -6.61 -5.42
CA TRP A 85 5.10 -7.08 -6.72
C TRP A 85 4.36 -8.41 -6.58
N GLY A 86 3.13 -8.32 -6.08
CA GLY A 86 2.22 -9.45 -5.87
C GLY A 86 1.34 -9.27 -4.65
N GLY A 87 1.83 -8.55 -3.63
CA GLY A 87 1.10 -8.19 -2.42
C GLY A 87 1.21 -9.21 -1.27
N MET A 88 2.10 -10.20 -1.38
CA MET A 88 2.35 -11.21 -0.36
C MET A 88 3.71 -11.01 0.32
N LYS A 89 3.89 -11.65 1.48
CA LYS A 89 5.14 -11.60 2.23
C LYS A 89 6.27 -12.25 1.42
N GLY A 90 7.38 -11.53 1.25
CA GLY A 90 8.56 -12.01 0.52
C GLY A 90 8.42 -11.97 -1.00
N ASP A 91 7.39 -11.30 -1.52
CA ASP A 91 7.29 -11.03 -2.95
C ASP A 91 8.45 -10.17 -3.46
N GLU A 92 8.69 -10.27 -4.77
CA GLU A 92 9.70 -9.45 -5.44
C GLU A 92 9.41 -7.95 -5.26
N LYS A 93 10.47 -7.14 -5.26
CA LYS A 93 10.33 -5.68 -5.35
C LYS A 93 10.03 -5.26 -6.79
N PHE A 94 8.93 -4.55 -6.98
CA PHE A 94 8.58 -3.82 -8.18
C PHE A 94 9.71 -2.86 -8.54
N LYS A 95 10.20 -2.96 -9.78
CA LYS A 95 11.40 -2.25 -10.21
C LYS A 95 11.20 -0.74 -10.14
N LEU A 96 12.14 -0.02 -9.53
CA LEU A 96 12.07 1.42 -9.32
C LEU A 96 11.85 2.21 -10.61
N GLU A 97 12.58 1.89 -11.68
CA GLU A 97 12.41 2.54 -12.99
C GLU A 97 10.98 2.34 -13.54
N LYS A 98 10.39 1.17 -13.32
CA LYS A 98 8.98 0.91 -13.70
C LYS A 98 8.00 1.67 -12.82
N ALA A 99 8.31 1.87 -11.54
CA ALA A 99 7.50 2.71 -10.67
C ALA A 99 7.49 4.17 -11.15
N TYR A 100 8.62 4.72 -11.61
CA TYR A 100 8.67 6.06 -12.21
C TYR A 100 7.81 6.16 -13.47
N GLU A 101 7.97 5.22 -14.41
CA GLU A 101 7.17 5.20 -15.64
C GLU A 101 5.66 5.17 -15.34
N VAL A 102 5.26 4.41 -14.32
CA VAL A 102 3.85 4.30 -13.90
C VAL A 102 3.39 5.58 -13.19
N ALA A 103 4.20 6.17 -12.31
CA ALA A 103 3.88 7.42 -11.63
C ALA A 103 3.68 8.56 -12.63
N GLU A 104 4.62 8.72 -13.57
CA GLU A 104 4.54 9.72 -14.64
C GLU A 104 3.25 9.59 -15.46
N LYS A 105 2.91 8.38 -15.91
CA LYS A 105 1.66 8.14 -16.64
C LYS A 105 0.42 8.40 -15.80
N ALA A 106 0.43 8.01 -14.53
CA ALA A 106 -0.71 8.20 -13.63
C ALA A 106 -0.98 9.68 -13.36
N MET A 107 0.07 10.47 -13.11
CA MET A 107 0.02 11.90 -12.83
C MET A 107 -0.35 12.72 -14.07
N ALA A 108 0.22 12.39 -15.24
CA ALA A 108 -0.07 13.05 -16.50
C ALA A 108 -1.56 13.01 -16.89
N ARG A 109 -2.29 11.95 -16.50
CA ARG A 109 -3.74 11.84 -16.72
C ARG A 109 -4.54 12.97 -16.06
N ARG A 110 -3.99 13.58 -15.00
CA ARG A 110 -4.57 14.75 -14.31
C ARG A 110 -3.78 16.04 -14.60
N LYS A 111 -2.95 16.05 -15.64
CA LYS A 111 -2.08 17.19 -16.02
C LYS A 111 -1.11 17.61 -14.90
N VAL A 112 -0.75 16.69 -14.02
CA VAL A 112 0.27 16.93 -12.99
C VAL A 112 1.60 16.37 -13.51
N PRO A 113 2.68 17.17 -13.56
CA PRO A 113 3.98 16.69 -14.00
C PRO A 113 4.62 15.81 -12.93
N PHE A 114 5.27 14.73 -13.36
CA PHE A 114 6.15 13.94 -12.48
C PHE A 114 7.53 14.61 -12.48
N THR A 115 7.93 15.09 -11.32
CA THR A 115 9.09 15.96 -11.15
C THR A 115 10.33 15.18 -10.70
N GLU A 116 11.49 15.83 -10.75
CA GLU A 116 12.71 15.26 -10.18
C GLU A 116 12.60 15.04 -8.66
N MET A 117 11.84 15.88 -7.95
CA MET A 117 11.60 15.68 -6.52
C MET A 117 10.82 14.39 -6.26
N ASP A 118 9.81 14.08 -7.09
CA ASP A 118 9.06 12.83 -6.99
C ASP A 118 9.96 11.60 -7.22
N ARG A 119 10.88 11.69 -8.19
CA ARG A 119 11.91 10.66 -8.41
C ARG A 119 12.78 10.46 -7.17
N ILE A 120 13.27 11.55 -6.57
CA ILE A 120 14.11 11.50 -5.37
C ILE A 120 13.37 10.86 -4.20
N ILE A 121 12.10 11.23 -3.97
CA ILE A 121 11.28 10.68 -2.88
C ILE A 121 11.08 9.17 -3.07
N LEU A 122 10.63 8.75 -4.26
CA LEU A 122 10.41 7.33 -4.55
C LEU A 122 11.71 6.52 -4.47
N LYS A 123 12.83 7.07 -4.95
CA LYS A 123 14.17 6.45 -4.81
C LYS A 123 14.55 6.26 -3.36
N TYR A 124 14.36 7.28 -2.53
CA TYR A 124 14.70 7.24 -1.12
C TYR A 124 13.92 6.13 -0.41
N ILE A 125 12.61 6.05 -0.64
CA ILE A 125 11.75 5.01 -0.06
C ILE A 125 12.20 3.62 -0.54
N TYR A 126 12.51 3.46 -1.84
CA TYR A 126 12.93 2.19 -2.41
C TYR A 126 14.19 1.60 -1.75
N GLN A 127 15.14 2.47 -1.40
CA GLN A 127 16.46 2.10 -0.88
C GLN A 127 16.52 2.00 0.64
N ASN A 128 15.70 2.76 1.37
CA ASN A 128 15.84 2.94 2.82
C ASN A 128 14.65 2.40 3.65
N LEU A 129 13.55 1.99 2.99
CA LEU A 129 12.31 1.50 3.61
C LEU A 129 11.79 0.23 2.94
#